data_AF-A0AA35R7G3-F1
#
_entry.id   AF-A0AA35R7G3-F1
#
_cell.length_a   1.000
_cell.length_b   1.000
_cell.length_c   1.000
_cell.angle_alpha   90.00
_cell.angle_beta   90.00
_cell.angle_gamma   90.00
#
_symmetry.space_group_name_H-M   'P 1'
#
loop_
_entity.id
_entity.type
_entity.pdbx_description
1 polymer ?
#
loop_
_entity_poly.entity_id
_entity_poly.type
_entity_poly.pdbx_seq_one_letter_code
_entity_poly.pdbx_strand_id
1 'polypeptide(L)'
;MRMRMRTARRSEVSTLMTGRMILRRALSTLQPTRRVWMGVTTERVAAWAPSGAVWLGVAGVALVWATAWKVVLGRIPYIKDTYPPSASSDD
;
A
#
# COMPACT_ATOMS: atom_id res chain seq x y z
N MET A 1 43.56 2.19 55.62
CA MET A 1 42.98 3.27 54.79
C MET A 1 42.68 2.71 53.40
N ARG A 2 41.51 3.01 52.82
CA ARG A 2 40.93 2.52 51.53
C ARG A 2 40.24 1.15 51.54
N MET A 3 38.98 1.13 51.94
CA MET A 3 37.97 0.25 51.30
C MET A 3 36.57 0.63 51.80
N ARG A 4 35.84 1.43 51.03
CA ARG A 4 34.37 1.59 51.08
C ARG A 4 33.98 2.68 50.08
N MET A 5 33.81 2.32 48.80
CA MET A 5 33.17 3.19 47.79
C MET A 5 33.00 2.43 46.46
N ARG A 6 32.35 1.25 46.47
CA ARG A 6 32.02 0.53 45.22
C ARG A 6 30.62 -0.11 45.21
N THR A 7 29.78 0.17 46.20
CA THR A 7 28.43 -0.43 46.32
C THR A 7 27.31 0.48 45.84
N ALA A 8 27.49 1.81 45.83
CA ALA A 8 26.43 2.75 45.41
C ALA A 8 26.14 2.73 43.90
N ARG A 9 27.11 2.35 43.07
CA ARG A 9 26.96 2.38 41.60
C ARG A 9 26.15 1.20 41.03
N ARG A 10 25.93 0.15 41.81
CA ARG A 10 25.30 -1.09 41.34
C ARG A 10 23.77 -1.06 41.50
N SER A 11 23.26 -0.33 42.49
CA SER A 11 21.82 -0.16 42.72
C SER A 11 21.16 0.79 41.72
N GLU A 12 21.86 1.82 41.25
CA GLU A 12 21.31 2.79 40.28
C GLU A 12 21.05 2.16 38.91
N VAL A 13 21.92 1.24 38.47
CA VAL A 13 21.80 0.55 37.18
C VAL A 13 20.59 -0.39 37.17
N SER A 14 20.30 -1.06 38.29
CA SER A 14 19.12 -1.92 38.42
C SER A 14 17.81 -1.14 38.38
N THR A 15 17.76 0.05 38.97
CA THR A 15 16.57 0.90 38.97
C THR A 15 16.33 1.51 37.58
N LEU A 16 17.39 1.94 36.89
CA LEU A 16 17.31 2.45 35.52
C LEU A 16 16.90 1.37 34.51
N MET A 17 17.39 0.13 34.67
CA MET A 17 16.95 -1.00 33.85
C MET A 17 15.48 -1.36 34.06
N THR A 18 15.03 -1.34 35.32
CA THR A 18 13.63 -1.61 35.66
C THR A 18 12.72 -0.52 35.11
N GLY A 19 13.10 0.75 35.26
CA GLY A 19 12.38 1.89 34.68
C GLY A 19 12.28 1.82 33.15
N ARG A 20 13.37 1.45 32.45
CA ARG A 20 13.36 1.25 30.98
C ARG A 20 12.46 0.10 30.55
N MET A 21 12.38 -0.98 31.32
CA MET A 21 11.48 -2.10 31.02
C MET A 21 10.01 -1.71 31.19
N ILE A 22 9.67 -0.95 32.24
CA ILE A 22 8.31 -0.43 32.46
C ILE A 22 7.93 0.55 31.34
N LEU A 23 8.85 1.44 30.96
CA LEU A 23 8.63 2.39 29.87
C LEU A 23 8.45 1.69 28.53
N ARG A 24 9.24 0.64 28.23
CA ARG A 24 9.08 -0.17 27.01
C ARG A 24 7.75 -0.90 26.97
N ARG A 25 7.27 -1.43 28.11
CA ARG A 25 5.95 -2.06 28.21
C ARG A 25 4.82 -1.04 28.04
N ALA A 26 4.93 0.14 28.67
CA ALA A 26 3.96 1.21 28.52
C ALA A 26 3.92 1.78 27.09
N LEU A 27 5.06 1.86 26.41
CA LEU A 27 5.12 2.25 25.01
C LEU A 27 4.56 1.17 24.07
N SER A 28 4.66 -0.11 24.43
CA SER A 28 4.05 -1.20 23.65
C SER A 28 2.52 -1.21 23.72
N THR A 29 1.93 -0.68 24.80
CA THR A 29 0.47 -0.48 24.89
C THR A 29 -0.02 0.73 24.10
N LEU A 30 0.89 1.64 23.72
CA LEU A 30 0.63 2.75 22.81
C LEU A 30 0.89 2.36 21.35
N GLN A 31 0.75 1.07 21.00
CA GLN A 31 0.75 0.69 19.60
C GLN A 31 -0.40 1.43 18.90
N PRO A 32 -0.13 2.19 17.82
CA PRO A 32 -1.17 2.84 17.07
C PRO A 32 -2.12 1.74 16.60
N THR A 33 -3.36 1.82 17.07
CA THR A 33 -4.45 0.95 16.65
C THR A 33 -4.50 1.01 15.13
N ARG A 34 -3.97 -0.03 14.47
CA ARG A 34 -4.18 -0.22 13.04
C ARG A 34 -5.68 -0.14 12.86
N ARG A 35 -6.18 0.88 12.14
CA ARG A 35 -7.58 0.95 11.76
C ARG A 35 -7.85 -0.22 10.82
N VAL A 36 -8.22 -1.34 11.42
CA VAL A 36 -8.67 -2.53 10.73
C VAL A 36 -10.16 -2.30 10.47
N TRP A 37 -10.47 -1.77 9.30
CA TRP A 37 -11.82 -1.83 8.77
C TRP A 37 -11.99 -3.20 8.10
N MET A 38 -12.85 -4.06 8.63
CA MET A 38 -13.20 -5.38 8.05
C MET A 38 -12.01 -6.30 7.70
N GLY A 39 -10.92 -6.30 8.48
CA GLY A 39 -9.75 -7.14 8.21
C GLY A 39 -8.86 -6.67 7.06
N VAL A 40 -9.21 -5.55 6.42
CA VAL A 40 -8.44 -4.91 5.35
C VAL A 40 -7.52 -3.88 5.97
N THR A 41 -6.21 -4.14 5.91
CA THR A 41 -5.18 -3.18 6.31
C THR A 41 -4.75 -2.35 5.10
N THR A 42 -4.43 -1.08 5.31
CA THR A 42 -3.94 -0.19 4.24
C THR A 42 -2.70 -0.76 3.55
N GLU A 43 -1.83 -1.42 4.29
CA GLU A 43 -0.66 -2.12 3.75
C GLU A 43 -1.02 -3.28 2.81
N ARG A 44 -2.09 -4.02 3.10
CA ARG A 44 -2.56 -5.10 2.21
C ARG A 44 -3.14 -4.51 0.93
N VAL A 45 -3.92 -3.45 1.02
CA VAL A 45 -4.45 -2.76 -0.18
C VAL A 45 -3.31 -2.24 -1.05
N ALA A 46 -2.30 -1.61 -0.45
CA ALA A 46 -1.13 -1.13 -1.17
C ALA A 46 -0.33 -2.27 -1.83
N ALA A 47 -0.18 -3.42 -1.16
CA ALA A 47 0.50 -4.58 -1.71
C ALA A 47 -0.21 -5.18 -2.94
N TRP A 48 -1.53 -5.12 -2.99
CA TRP A 48 -2.34 -5.62 -4.11
C TRP A 48 -2.60 -4.59 -5.21
N ALA A 49 -2.28 -3.31 -4.97
CA ALA A 49 -2.52 -2.24 -5.93
C ALA A 49 -1.89 -2.48 -7.32
N PRO A 50 -0.64 -2.98 -7.45
CA PRO A 50 -0.07 -3.25 -8.77
C PRO A 50 -0.87 -4.31 -9.55
N SER A 51 -1.27 -5.39 -8.88
CA SER A 51 -2.09 -6.44 -9.48
C SER A 51 -3.47 -5.91 -9.87
N GLY A 52 -4.10 -5.12 -9.00
CA GLY A 52 -5.39 -4.49 -9.28
C GLY A 52 -5.34 -3.57 -10.51
N ALA A 53 -4.26 -2.81 -10.67
CA ALA A 53 -4.05 -1.95 -11.83
C ALA A 53 -3.93 -2.76 -13.13
N VAL A 54 -3.23 -3.90 -13.11
CA VAL A 54 -3.11 -4.79 -14.28
C VAL A 54 -4.47 -5.34 -14.67
N TRP A 55 -5.24 -5.88 -13.72
CA TRP A 55 -6.57 -6.41 -14.00
C TRP A 55 -7.55 -5.35 -14.50
N LEU A 56 -7.48 -4.13 -13.97
CA LEU A 56 -8.27 -3.01 -14.46
C LEU A 56 -7.88 -2.65 -15.90
N GLY A 57 -6.59 -2.64 -16.23
CA GLY A 57 -6.12 -2.45 -17.60
C GLY A 57 -6.63 -3.53 -18.55
N VAL A 58 -6.54 -4.81 -18.16
CA VAL A 58 -7.05 -5.93 -18.97
C VAL A 58 -8.56 -5.81 -19.19
N ALA A 59 -9.33 -5.51 -18.14
CA ALA A 59 -10.77 -5.29 -18.25
C ALA A 59 -11.10 -4.11 -19.19
N GLY A 60 -10.33 -3.03 -19.12
CA GLY A 60 -10.48 -1.89 -20.03
C GLY A 60 -10.23 -2.25 -21.50
N VAL A 61 -9.16 -2.98 -21.79
CA VAL A 61 -8.86 -3.45 -23.16
C VAL A 61 -9.93 -4.43 -23.65
N ALA A 62 -10.37 -5.36 -22.80
CA ALA A 62 -11.44 -6.30 -23.12
C ALA A 62 -12.76 -5.58 -23.44
N LEU A 63 -13.11 -4.53 -22.68
CA LEU A 63 -14.29 -3.70 -22.94
C LEU A 63 -14.20 -2.98 -24.29
N VAL A 64 -13.06 -2.35 -24.58
CA VAL A 64 -12.81 -1.67 -25.86
C VAL A 64 -12.96 -2.63 -27.03
N TRP A 65 -12.43 -3.85 -26.90
CA TRP A 65 -12.56 -4.89 -27.92
C TRP A 65 -13.99 -5.37 -28.08
N ALA A 66 -14.68 -5.73 -26.99
CA ALA A 66 -16.04 -6.27 -27.02
C ALA A 66 -17.07 -5.26 -27.56
N THR A 67 -16.89 -3.98 -27.27
CA THR A 67 -17.79 -2.91 -27.72
C THR A 67 -17.40 -2.30 -29.06
N ALA A 68 -16.32 -2.79 -29.70
CA ALA A 68 -15.73 -2.21 -30.90
C ALA A 68 -15.64 -0.67 -30.81
N TRP A 69 -15.07 -0.18 -29.71
CA TRP A 69 -15.13 1.24 -29.35
C TRP A 69 -14.35 2.11 -30.35
N LYS A 70 -15.04 2.60 -31.37
CA LYS A 70 -14.47 3.30 -32.54
C LYS A 70 -13.57 4.48 -32.17
N VAL A 71 -13.91 5.24 -31.13
CA VAL A 71 -13.12 6.40 -30.64
C VAL A 71 -11.72 5.96 -30.18
N VAL A 72 -11.65 4.84 -29.46
CA VAL A 72 -10.38 4.32 -28.94
C VAL A 72 -9.61 3.60 -30.05
N LEU A 73 -10.29 2.74 -30.81
CA LEU A 73 -9.69 1.93 -31.87
C LEU A 73 -9.17 2.77 -33.05
N GLY A 74 -9.88 3.84 -33.42
CA GLY A 74 -9.46 4.77 -34.47
C GLY A 74 -8.20 5.58 -34.12
N ARG A 75 -7.82 5.64 -32.84
CA ARG A 75 -6.57 6.29 -32.39
C ARG A 75 -5.35 5.38 -32.49
N ILE A 76 -5.54 4.07 -32.65
CA ILE A 76 -4.46 3.09 -32.72
C ILE A 76 -4.01 2.96 -34.18
N PRO A 77 -2.74 3.30 -34.50
CA PRO A 77 -2.28 3.45 -35.89
C PRO A 77 -2.35 2.17 -36.72
N TYR A 78 -2.25 1.00 -36.10
CA TYR A 78 -2.33 -0.30 -36.79
C TYR A 78 -3.77 -0.78 -37.02
N ILE A 79 -4.73 -0.34 -36.20
CA ILE A 79 -6.10 -0.86 -36.19
C ILE A 79 -7.05 0.04 -37.00
N LYS A 80 -6.72 1.33 -37.12
CA LYS A 80 -7.54 2.32 -37.84
C LYS A 80 -7.89 1.91 -39.27
N ASP A 81 -7.00 1.22 -39.98
CA ASP A 81 -7.18 0.84 -41.38
C ASP A 81 -8.05 -0.42 -41.55
N THR A 82 -8.36 -1.12 -40.44
CA THR A 82 -9.23 -2.31 -40.44
C THR A 82 -10.72 -1.94 -40.40
N TYR A 83 -11.05 -0.74 -39.91
CA TYR A 83 -12.44 -0.29 -39.84
C TYR A 83 -12.72 0.67 -40.99
N PRO A 84 -13.58 0.31 -41.96
CA PRO A 84 -13.98 1.25 -43.00
C PRO A 84 -14.63 2.48 -42.34
N PRO A 85 -14.38 3.70 -42.83
CA PRO A 85 -15.10 4.87 -42.35
C PRO A 85 -16.59 4.58 -42.44
N SER A 86 -17.33 4.77 -41.35
CA SER A 86 -18.78 4.74 -41.40
C SER A 86 -19.21 5.69 -42.49
N ALA A 87 -19.93 5.19 -43.49
CA ALA A 87 -20.47 5.96 -44.59
C ALA A 87 -20.99 7.29 -44.02
N SER A 88 -20.33 8.39 -44.39
CA SER A 88 -20.87 9.71 -44.21
C SER A 88 -22.19 9.70 -44.96
N SER A 89 -23.30 9.72 -44.22
CA SER A 89 -24.57 10.17 -44.78
C SER A 89 -24.40 11.64 -45.11
N ASP A 90 -23.98 11.90 -46.34
CA ASP A 90 -24.25 13.15 -47.05
C ASP A 90 -25.78 13.22 -47.22
N ASP A 91 -26.46 13.94 -46.32
CA ASP A 91 -27.81 14.50 -46.48
C ASP A 91 -27.90 15.81 -45.68
#